data_AF-A0A0F9GFX6-F1
#
_entry.id   AF-A0A0F9GFX6-F1
#
_cell.length_a   1.000
_cell.length_b   1.000
_cell.length_c   1.000
_cell.angle_alpha   90.00
_cell.angle_beta   90.00
_cell.angle_gamma   90.00
#
_symmetry.space_group_name_H-M   'P 1'
#
loop_
_entity.id
_entity.type
_entity.pdbx_description
1 polymer ?
#
loop_
_entity_poly.entity_id
_entity_poly.type
_entity_poly.pdbx_seq_one_letter_code
_entity_poly.pdbx_strand_id
1 'polypeptide(L)'
;MLRFTTLTSVLALMATGLAAEEIKVGVSPGEHAEIMEEVARIAEPMGLDIDVIEFSDYVVPNQALADGDIQANSFQHVPYLEAQMKDRG
;
A
#
# COMPACT_ATOMS: atom_id res chain seq x y z
N MET A 1 -41.13 39.11 15.47
CA MET A 1 -40.85 37.77 16.04
C MET A 1 -40.52 36.81 14.91
N LEU A 2 -39.38 36.16 15.08
CA LEU A 2 -38.59 35.39 14.13
C LEU A 2 -39.26 34.05 13.77
N ARG A 3 -39.44 33.74 12.48
CA ARG A 3 -39.72 32.37 12.00
C ARG A 3 -38.95 32.12 10.69
N PHE A 4 -37.64 32.06 10.83
CA PHE A 4 -36.73 31.40 9.89
C PHE A 4 -36.04 30.30 10.67
N THR A 5 -36.50 29.07 10.57
CA THR A 5 -35.79 27.89 11.09
C THR A 5 -36.53 26.65 10.63
N THR A 6 -35.99 25.99 9.60
CA THR A 6 -35.79 24.53 9.46
C THR A 6 -35.62 24.22 7.97
N LEU A 7 -34.44 24.52 7.42
CA LEU A 7 -34.00 23.95 6.15
C LEU A 7 -32.48 23.76 6.21
N THR A 8 -32.02 22.89 7.11
CA THR A 8 -30.59 22.55 7.23
C THR A 8 -30.46 21.16 7.87
N SER A 9 -30.81 20.11 7.13
CA SER A 9 -30.61 18.74 7.60
C SER A 9 -30.16 17.75 6.52
N VAL A 10 -29.75 18.20 5.33
CA VAL A 10 -29.40 17.29 4.20
C VAL A 10 -27.93 17.41 3.75
N LEU A 11 -27.05 18.04 4.53
CA LEU A 11 -25.63 18.20 4.15
C LEU A 11 -24.66 17.44 5.07
N ALA A 12 -25.01 16.22 5.50
CA ALA A 12 -24.14 15.41 6.36
C ALA A 12 -23.79 14.02 5.81
N LEU A 13 -24.09 13.71 4.54
CA LEU A 13 -23.93 12.33 4.01
C LEU A 13 -23.10 12.19 2.72
N MET A 14 -22.20 13.12 2.37
CA MET A 14 -21.41 13.00 1.12
C MET A 14 -19.91 13.23 1.28
N ALA A 15 -19.37 12.97 2.47
CA ALA A 15 -17.92 12.95 2.67
C ALA A 15 -17.46 11.58 3.18
N THR A 16 -17.92 10.50 2.55
CA THR A 16 -17.07 9.31 2.45
C THR A 16 -15.99 9.69 1.44
N GLY A 17 -14.93 10.34 1.91
CA GLY A 17 -13.71 10.42 1.12
C GLY A 17 -13.34 9.00 0.72
N LEU A 18 -13.23 8.73 -0.57
CA LEU A 18 -12.47 7.57 -1.04
C LEU A 18 -11.04 7.83 -0.55
N ALA A 19 -10.74 7.46 0.69
CA ALA A 19 -9.36 7.29 1.11
C ALA A 19 -8.80 6.21 0.17
N ALA A 20 -7.71 6.52 -0.53
CA ALA A 20 -6.99 5.51 -1.26
C ALA A 20 -6.62 4.39 -0.26
N GLU A 21 -6.83 3.14 -0.66
CA GLU A 21 -6.38 2.02 0.13
C GLU A 21 -4.84 2.03 0.13
N GLU A 22 -4.24 2.02 1.31
CA GLU A 22 -2.78 2.00 1.50
C GLU A 22 -2.20 0.73 0.87
N ILE A 23 -1.22 0.89 -0.03
CA ILE A 23 -0.53 -0.19 -0.73
C ILE A 23 0.83 -0.40 -0.07
N LYS A 24 0.94 -1.46 0.72
CA LYS A 24 2.20 -1.82 1.38
C LYS A 24 3.09 -2.60 0.43
N VAL A 25 4.31 -2.12 0.22
CA VAL A 25 5.29 -2.74 -0.67
C VAL A 25 6.55 -3.09 0.10
N GLY A 26 6.84 -4.39 0.22
CA GLY A 26 8.05 -4.89 0.85
C GLY A 26 9.28 -4.79 -0.04
N VAL A 27 10.37 -4.22 0.46
CA VAL A 27 11.63 -4.01 -0.30
C VAL A 27 12.85 -4.42 0.52
N SER A 28 13.98 -4.68 -0.15
CA SER A 28 15.26 -4.73 0.56
C SER A 28 15.81 -3.30 0.79
N PRO A 29 16.59 -3.07 1.86
CA PRO A 29 17.30 -1.81 2.04
C PRO A 29 18.21 -1.47 0.86
N GLY A 30 18.47 -0.18 0.66
CA GLY A 30 19.30 0.33 -0.43
C GLY A 30 18.50 0.50 -1.73
N GLU A 31 19.05 0.02 -2.85
CA GLU A 31 18.54 0.36 -4.20
C GLU A 31 17.04 0.08 -4.40
N HIS A 32 16.51 -1.03 -3.89
CA HIS A 32 15.08 -1.35 -4.04
C HIS A 32 14.18 -0.37 -3.27
N ALA A 33 14.60 0.06 -2.07
CA ALA A 33 13.89 1.05 -1.28
C ALA A 33 13.95 2.43 -1.94
N GLU A 34 15.15 2.89 -2.34
CA GLU A 34 15.35 4.18 -3.02
C GLU A 34 14.52 4.29 -4.31
N ILE A 35 14.45 3.21 -5.09
CA ILE A 35 13.62 3.16 -6.30
C ILE A 35 12.13 3.20 -5.93
N MET A 36 11.69 2.44 -4.92
CA MET A 36 10.28 2.37 -4.54
C MET A 36 9.78 3.68 -3.92
N GLU A 37 10.62 4.42 -3.19
CA GLU A 37 10.32 5.77 -2.70
C GLU A 37 10.02 6.74 -3.86
N GLU A 38 10.81 6.68 -4.93
CA GLU A 38 10.57 7.48 -6.13
C GLU A 38 9.30 7.03 -6.88
N VAL A 39 9.03 5.73 -6.92
CA VAL A 39 7.76 5.19 -7.45
C VAL A 39 6.58 5.72 -6.65
N ALA A 40 6.64 5.68 -5.32
CA ALA A 40 5.60 6.22 -4.43
C ALA A 40 5.34 7.71 -4.72
N ARG A 41 6.41 8.51 -4.86
CA ARG A 41 6.32 9.93 -5.19
C ARG A 41 5.64 10.20 -6.55
N ILE A 42 5.91 9.37 -7.56
CA ILE A 42 5.29 9.49 -8.89
C ILE A 42 3.83 9.01 -8.87
N ALA A 43 3.52 8.02 -8.04
CA ALA A 43 2.21 7.38 -7.93
C ALA A 43 1.20 8.17 -7.07
N GLU A 44 1.67 8.96 -6.10
CA GLU A 44 0.85 9.82 -5.24
C GLU A 44 -0.16 10.70 -6.01
N PRO A 45 0.23 11.50 -7.04
CA PRO A 45 -0.73 12.29 -7.82
C PRO A 45 -1.70 11.46 -8.67
N MET A 46 -1.46 10.15 -8.81
CA MET A 46 -2.36 9.21 -9.48
C MET A 46 -3.39 8.60 -8.52
N GLY A 47 -3.37 8.99 -7.24
CA GLY A 47 -4.27 8.50 -6.20
C GLY A 47 -3.84 7.16 -5.61
N LEU A 48 -2.57 6.79 -5.72
CA LEU A 48 -1.98 5.61 -5.08
C LEU A 48 -1.19 6.04 -3.86
N ASP A 49 -1.56 5.53 -2.69
CA ASP A 49 -0.84 5.72 -1.43
C ASP A 49 0.04 4.49 -1.19
N ILE A 50 1.36 4.64 -1.33
CA ILE A 50 2.31 3.53 -1.25
C ILE A 50 3.15 3.66 0.02
N ASP A 51 3.04 2.67 0.91
CA ASP A 51 3.87 2.53 2.11
C ASP A 51 5.04 1.57 1.82
N VAL A 52 6.27 2.07 1.93
CA VAL A 52 7.49 1.33 1.61
C VAL A 52 8.04 0.68 2.88
N ILE A 53 8.02 -0.66 2.92
CA ILE A 53 8.42 -1.44 4.11
C ILE A 53 9.73 -2.15 3.83
N GLU A 54 10.79 -1.76 4.54
CA GLU A 54 12.08 -2.45 4.44
C GLU A 54 12.09 -3.76 5.23
N PHE A 55 12.59 -4.82 4.60
CA PHE A 55 12.87 -6.11 5.22
C PHE A 55 14.37 -6.39 5.21
N SER A 56 14.94 -6.73 6.38
CA SER A 56 16.37 -7.02 6.51
C SER A 56 16.79 -8.42 6.04
N ASP A 57 15.86 -9.26 5.59
CA ASP A 57 16.11 -10.61 5.07
C ASP A 57 15.26 -10.95 3.84
N TYR A 58 15.51 -12.11 3.24
CA TYR A 58 14.93 -12.52 1.97
C TYR A 58 13.79 -13.54 2.08
N VAL A 59 13.50 -14.07 3.28
CA VAL A 59 12.44 -15.07 3.48
C VAL A 59 11.13 -14.38 3.86
N VAL A 60 11.20 -13.42 4.78
CA VAL A 60 10.01 -12.74 5.34
C VAL A 60 9.16 -12.04 4.27
N PRO A 61 9.70 -11.36 3.23
CA PRO A 61 8.86 -10.62 2.28
C PRO A 61 7.86 -11.49 1.50
N ASN A 62 8.20 -12.75 1.19
CA ASN A 62 7.28 -13.66 0.51
C ASN A 62 6.21 -14.21 1.46
N GLN A 63 6.57 -14.45 2.72
CA GLN A 63 5.62 -14.87 3.75
C GLN A 63 4.60 -13.76 4.03
N ALA A 64 5.07 -12.52 4.24
CA ALA A 64 4.21 -11.35 4.45
C ALA A 64 3.24 -11.12 3.26
N LEU A 65 3.70 -11.36 2.02
CA LEU A 65 2.84 -11.29 0.84
C LEU A 65 1.78 -12.40 0.84
N ALA A 66 2.16 -13.64 1.17
CA ALA A 66 1.25 -14.77 1.23
C ALA A 66 0.20 -14.63 2.35
N ASP A 67 0.58 -14.02 3.48
CA ASP A 67 -0.29 -13.77 4.63
C ASP A 67 -1.22 -12.55 4.41
N GLY A 68 -0.94 -11.72 3.39
CA GLY A 68 -1.72 -10.52 3.06
C GLY A 68 -1.34 -9.29 3.88
N ASP A 69 -0.24 -9.33 4.62
CA ASP A 69 0.29 -8.19 5.39
C ASP A 69 0.80 -7.07 4.48
N ILE A 70 1.24 -7.42 3.27
CA ILE A 70 1.65 -6.51 2.20
C ILE A 70 0.97 -6.87 0.87
N GLN A 71 0.80 -5.90 -0.02
CA GLN A 71 0.15 -6.10 -1.33
C GLN A 71 1.15 -6.50 -2.42
N ALA A 72 2.42 -6.13 -2.27
CA ALA A 72 3.49 -6.51 -3.19
C ALA A 72 4.85 -6.56 -2.49
N ASN A 73 5.84 -7.17 -3.14
CA ASN A 73 7.24 -7.02 -2.77
C ASN A 73 8.14 -6.82 -4.02
N SER A 74 9.27 -6.14 -3.83
CA SER A 74 10.29 -5.88 -4.85
C SER A 74 11.68 -6.05 -4.23
N PHE A 75 12.22 -7.27 -4.29
CA PHE A 75 13.54 -7.60 -3.72
C PHE A 75 14.23 -8.81 -4.38
N GLN A 76 13.52 -9.56 -5.23
CA GLN A 76 13.91 -10.90 -5.67
C GLN A 76 13.91 -11.04 -7.20
N HIS A 77 14.59 -12.08 -7.68
CA HIS A 77 14.55 -12.53 -9.07
C HIS A 77 13.72 -13.81 -9.22
N VAL A 78 13.27 -14.10 -10.45
CA VAL A 78 12.37 -15.24 -10.76
C VAL A 78 12.84 -16.59 -10.21
N PRO A 79 14.12 -17.01 -10.35
CA PRO A 79 14.55 -18.30 -9.80
C PRO A 79 14.40 -18.43 -8.28
N TYR A 80 14.45 -17.32 -7.54
CA TYR A 80 14.28 -17.34 -6.09
C TYR A 80 12.80 -17.48 -5.73
N LEU A 81 11.93 -16.76 -6.42
CA LEU A 81 10.48 -16.88 -6.27
C LEU A 81 10.02 -18.32 -6.53
N GLU A 82 10.46 -18.93 -7.64
CA GLU A 82 10.12 -20.31 -8.00
C GLU A 82 10.59 -21.31 -6.92
N ALA A 83 11.80 -21.11 -6.38
CA ALA A 83 12.31 -21.94 -5.29
C ALA A 83 11.49 -21.77 -3.99
N GLN A 84 11.15 -20.53 -3.61
CA GLN A 84 10.31 -20.27 -2.44
C GLN A 84 8.91 -20.89 -2.56
N MET A 85 8.28 -20.76 -3.74
CA MET A 85 6.98 -21.39 -3.99
C MET A 85 7.06 -22.91 -3.90
N LYS A 86 8.12 -23.54 -4.42
CA LYS A 86 8.30 -24.99 -4.33
C LYS A 86 8.51 -25.47 -2.89
N ASP A 87 9.23 -24.70 -2.08
CA ASP A 87 9.62 -25.12 -0.73
C ASP A 87 8.58 -24.74 0.35
N ARG A 88 7.72 -23.75 0.08
CA ARG A 88 6.83 -23.13 1.10
C ARG A 88 5.39 -22.83 0.63
N GLY A 89 5.05 -23.02 -0.65
CA GLY A 89 3.69 -22.85 -1.20
C GLY A 89 3.00 -24.18 -1.46
#